data_AF-A0A073CJ90-F1
#
_entry.id   AF-A0A073CJ90-F1
#
_cell.length_a   1.000
_cell.length_b   1.000
_cell.length_c   1.000
_cell.angle_alpha   90.00
_cell.angle_beta   90.00
_cell.angle_gamma   90.00
#
_symmetry.space_group_name_H-M   'P 1'
#
loop_
_entity.id
_entity.type
_entity.pdbx_description
1 polymer ?
#
loop_
_entity_poly.entity_id
_entity_poly.type
_entity_poly.pdbx_seq_one_letter_code
_entity_poly.pdbx_strand_id
1 'polypeptide(L)'
;MNLKEMLKFADDIVFAKTGQHLDDLQAAVLRGTLQRETYKEIAKDFDCSESRIREIGSELWQLLSEELGENINKKNFRAAIERLQNASVVNFGQDVVVSGTFNICGEGRHPPNTPNSPPQNQETPNTKQPQTPHQDLSEMPDLGAFYDRTPELETLTTWILQEQCRLIAITGISGIGKTSLAVQLVQQIKNQFDYIIWRTIDASHTLDEFQQELIQLFSQSEKLDSPTTKPKPLSLIKYLQKHRCLIILDDVHNLFSSGELAGKYKPEYEEYRHFFKQIEKLSHQSCFLLIGWEQPREISQIESQNNPIHTLQINGLESQPQGKYSEITG
;
A
#
# COMPACT_ATOMS: atom_id res chain seq x y z
N MET A 1 13.78 6.56 2.30
CA MET A 1 14.29 6.92 0.97
C MET A 1 15.81 6.88 0.89
N ASN A 2 16.35 6.46 -0.25
CA ASN A 2 17.77 6.62 -0.61
C ASN A 2 18.02 7.97 -1.31
N LEU A 3 19.29 8.37 -1.44
CA LEU A 3 19.72 9.65 -2.03
C LEU A 3 19.14 9.89 -3.44
N LYS A 4 19.01 8.85 -4.26
CA LYS A 4 18.55 8.94 -5.64
C LYS A 4 17.06 9.23 -5.72
N GLU A 5 16.27 8.62 -4.83
CA GLU A 5 14.83 8.86 -4.74
C GLU A 5 14.54 10.31 -4.31
N MET A 6 15.31 10.85 -3.36
CA MET A 6 15.08 12.21 -2.84
C MET A 6 15.39 13.27 -3.89
N LEU A 7 16.43 13.02 -4.68
CA LEU A 7 16.77 13.86 -5.82
C LEU A 7 15.70 13.80 -6.91
N LYS A 8 15.19 12.61 -7.23
CA LYS A 8 14.12 12.46 -8.21
C LYS A 8 12.83 13.17 -7.79
N PHE A 9 12.44 13.04 -6.52
CA PHE A 9 11.25 13.72 -6.00
C PHE A 9 11.36 15.25 -6.10
N ALA A 10 12.52 15.81 -5.74
CA ALA A 10 12.75 17.24 -5.90
C ALA A 10 12.79 17.67 -7.37
N ASP A 11 13.33 16.82 -8.25
CA ASP A 11 13.34 17.05 -9.71
C ASP A 11 11.91 17.12 -10.28
N ASP A 12 11.05 16.18 -9.89
CA ASP A 12 9.66 16.13 -10.34
C ASP A 12 8.88 17.39 -9.90
N ILE A 13 9.12 17.91 -8.69
CA ILE A 13 8.51 19.16 -8.21
C ILE A 13 9.00 20.37 -9.01
N VAL A 14 10.31 20.46 -9.24
CA VAL A 14 10.90 21.57 -10.00
C VAL A 14 10.40 21.54 -11.44
N PHE A 15 10.30 20.35 -12.04
CA PHE A 15 9.75 20.17 -13.38
C PHE A 15 8.27 20.58 -13.46
N ALA A 16 7.45 20.15 -12.49
CA ALA A 16 6.03 20.50 -12.46
C ALA A 16 5.81 22.02 -12.37
N LYS A 17 6.67 22.74 -11.62
CA LYS A 17 6.54 24.19 -11.43
C LYS A 17 7.16 25.04 -12.53
N THR A 18 8.30 24.61 -13.06
CA THR A 18 9.12 25.45 -13.97
C THR A 18 9.11 24.95 -15.42
N GLY A 19 8.66 23.71 -15.66
CA GLY A 19 8.79 23.02 -16.94
C GLY A 19 10.23 22.59 -17.27
N GLN A 20 11.18 22.79 -16.37
CA GLN A 20 12.59 22.43 -16.53
C GLN A 20 13.01 21.48 -15.41
N HIS A 21 13.84 20.50 -15.74
CA HIS A 21 14.48 19.62 -14.76
C HIS A 21 15.59 20.38 -14.02
N LEU A 22 15.99 19.85 -12.86
CA LEU A 22 17.14 20.33 -12.11
C LEU A 22 18.38 20.39 -13.01
N ASP A 23 19.02 21.55 -13.04
CA ASP A 23 20.35 21.65 -13.64
C ASP A 23 21.42 21.00 -12.74
N ASP A 24 22.62 20.84 -13.28
CA ASP A 24 23.73 20.16 -12.58
C ASP A 24 24.09 20.83 -11.25
N LEU A 25 24.00 22.16 -11.15
CA LEU A 25 24.31 22.91 -9.92
C LEU A 25 23.19 22.79 -8.89
N GLN A 26 21.94 22.83 -9.33
CA GLN A 26 20.77 22.62 -8.48
C GLN A 26 20.77 21.19 -7.92
N ALA A 27 21.02 20.19 -8.77
CA ALA A 27 21.14 18.80 -8.35
C ALA A 27 22.31 18.60 -7.37
N ALA A 28 23.44 19.28 -7.59
CA ALA A 28 24.57 19.26 -6.67
C ALA A 28 24.23 19.85 -5.29
N VAL A 29 23.51 20.97 -5.25
CA VAL A 29 23.05 21.60 -4.00
C VAL A 29 22.17 20.64 -3.19
N LEU A 30 21.21 19.97 -3.82
CA LEU A 30 20.34 19.02 -3.16
C LEU A 30 21.11 17.78 -2.70
N ARG A 31 21.99 17.23 -3.56
CA ARG A 31 22.80 16.04 -3.26
C ARG A 31 23.73 16.29 -2.08
N GLY A 32 24.52 17.37 -2.12
CA GLY A 32 25.42 17.74 -1.04
C GLY A 32 24.66 18.02 0.26
N THR A 33 23.46 18.61 0.18
CA THR A 33 22.59 18.80 1.36
C THR A 33 22.21 17.46 2.01
N LEU A 34 21.81 16.47 1.21
CA LEU A 34 21.45 15.14 1.70
C LEU A 34 22.64 14.35 2.25
N GLN A 35 23.84 14.63 1.73
CA GLN A 35 25.12 14.06 2.18
C GLN A 35 25.76 14.85 3.34
N ARG A 36 25.12 15.92 3.81
CA ARG A 36 25.58 16.82 4.90
C ARG A 36 26.84 17.64 4.57
N GLU A 37 27.08 17.89 3.30
CA GLU A 37 28.15 18.77 2.83
C GLU A 37 27.79 20.24 3.05
N THR A 38 28.80 21.08 3.26
CA THR A 38 28.70 22.53 3.34
C THR A 38 28.66 23.16 1.94
N TYR A 39 28.14 24.38 1.82
CA TYR A 39 28.14 25.07 0.51
C TYR A 39 29.55 25.34 -0.03
N LYS A 40 30.54 25.45 0.86
CA LYS A 40 31.94 25.59 0.50
C LYS A 40 32.51 24.31 -0.13
N GLU A 41 32.11 23.14 0.36
CA GLU A 41 32.50 21.84 -0.19
C GLU A 41 31.87 21.63 -1.57
N ILE A 42 30.56 21.88 -1.70
CA ILE A 42 29.84 21.78 -2.98
C ILE A 42 30.43 22.75 -4.03
N ALA A 43 30.77 23.97 -3.62
CA ALA A 43 31.35 24.97 -4.53
C ALA A 43 32.72 24.55 -5.10
N LYS A 44 33.50 23.81 -4.30
CA LYS A 44 34.83 23.31 -4.69
C LYS A 44 34.75 22.25 -5.78
N ASP A 45 33.71 21.42 -5.76
CA ASP A 45 33.54 20.33 -6.73
C ASP A 45 33.04 20.82 -8.10
N PHE A 46 32.55 22.07 -8.16
CA PHE A 46 32.01 22.70 -9.38
C PHE A 46 32.77 23.96 -9.82
N ASP A 47 33.98 24.19 -9.27
CA ASP A 47 34.84 25.36 -9.56
C ASP A 47 34.09 26.70 -9.53
N CYS A 48 33.19 26.88 -8.56
CA CYS A 48 32.34 28.07 -8.44
C CYS A 48 32.46 28.73 -7.06
N SER A 49 31.84 29.91 -6.89
CA SER A 49 31.89 30.63 -5.61
C SER A 49 30.86 30.08 -4.62
N GLU A 50 31.21 30.06 -3.33
CA GLU A 50 30.25 29.70 -2.26
C GLU A 50 29.01 30.62 -2.30
N SER A 51 29.17 31.89 -2.68
CA SER A 51 28.06 32.84 -2.83
C SER A 51 27.05 32.36 -3.88
N ARG A 52 27.54 31.90 -5.04
CA ARG A 52 26.67 31.40 -6.12
C ARG A 52 25.91 30.14 -5.69
N ILE A 53 26.56 29.23 -4.98
CA ILE A 53 25.90 28.02 -4.44
C ILE A 53 24.85 28.39 -3.38
N ARG A 54 25.09 29.42 -2.56
CA ARG A 54 24.10 29.92 -1.60
C ARG A 54 22.90 30.57 -2.28
N GLU A 55 23.11 31.33 -3.34
CA GLU A 55 22.04 31.93 -4.15
C GLU A 55 21.14 30.85 -4.75
N ILE A 56 21.73 29.88 -5.47
CA ILE A 56 21.01 28.74 -6.05
C ILE A 56 20.27 27.94 -4.96
N GLY A 57 20.93 27.70 -3.82
CA GLY A 57 20.29 27.03 -2.69
C GLY A 57 19.09 27.81 -2.15
N SER A 58 19.19 29.13 -2.03
CA SER A 58 18.08 29.98 -1.56
C SER A 58 16.88 29.92 -2.51
N GLU A 59 17.12 29.96 -3.82
CA GLU A 59 16.08 29.85 -4.84
C GLU A 59 15.38 28.48 -4.79
N LEU A 60 16.15 27.39 -4.67
CA LEU A 60 15.60 26.04 -4.51
C LEU A 60 14.74 25.89 -3.26
N TRP A 61 15.23 26.41 -2.12
CA TRP A 61 14.48 26.36 -0.87
C TRP A 61 13.19 27.15 -0.94
N GLN A 62 13.20 28.32 -1.59
CA GLN A 62 11.99 29.10 -1.80
C GLN A 62 10.98 28.35 -2.67
N LEU A 63 11.43 27.83 -3.82
CA LEU A 63 10.55 27.09 -4.74
C LEU A 63 9.94 25.86 -4.07
N LEU A 64 10.75 25.05 -3.40
CA LEU A 64 10.26 23.87 -2.70
C LEU A 64 9.33 24.24 -1.54
N SER A 65 9.56 25.38 -0.88
CA SER A 65 8.66 25.84 0.18
C SER A 65 7.30 26.25 -0.34
N GLU A 66 7.27 26.93 -1.48
CA GLU A 66 6.04 27.37 -2.13
C GLU A 66 5.20 26.17 -2.60
N GLU A 67 5.82 25.18 -3.23
CA GLU A 67 5.11 24.00 -3.75
C GLU A 67 4.64 23.05 -2.65
N LEU A 68 5.43 22.90 -1.59
CA LEU A 68 5.14 21.93 -0.53
C LEU A 68 4.30 22.51 0.62
N GLY A 69 4.07 23.82 0.61
CA GLY A 69 3.30 24.51 1.67
C GLY A 69 3.98 24.50 3.05
N GLU A 70 5.28 24.21 3.11
CA GLU A 70 6.08 24.15 4.33
C GLU A 70 7.39 24.93 4.14
N ASN A 71 7.91 25.59 5.19
CA ASN A 71 9.21 26.26 5.11
C ASN A 71 10.36 25.25 5.01
N ILE A 72 10.93 25.10 3.82
CA ILE A 72 12.07 24.26 3.49
C ILE A 72 13.36 25.06 3.54
N ASN A 73 14.41 24.47 4.11
CA ASN A 73 15.78 24.95 4.08
C ASN A 73 16.75 23.77 4.16
N LYS A 74 18.05 24.04 3.99
CA LYS A 74 19.11 23.02 4.02
C LYS A 74 19.05 22.06 5.21
N LYS A 75 18.65 22.53 6.40
CA LYS A 75 18.69 21.72 7.62
C LYS A 75 17.50 20.77 7.75
N ASN A 76 16.35 21.15 7.21
CA ASN A 76 15.11 20.37 7.34
C ASN A 76 14.67 19.69 6.03
N PHE A 77 15.30 20.00 4.88
CA PHE A 77 14.96 19.44 3.58
C PHE A 77 14.76 17.92 3.60
N ARG A 78 15.71 17.19 4.19
CA ARG A 78 15.61 15.74 4.33
C ARG A 78 14.38 15.31 5.11
N ALA A 79 14.19 15.88 6.30
CA ALA A 79 13.06 15.55 7.17
C ALA A 79 11.72 16.01 6.59
N ALA A 80 11.70 17.06 5.78
CA ALA A 80 10.51 17.55 5.09
C ALA A 80 10.12 16.63 3.95
N ILE A 81 11.06 16.21 3.09
CA ILE A 81 10.76 15.20 2.06
C ILE A 81 10.32 13.87 2.69
N GLU A 82 11.00 13.41 3.74
CA GLU A 82 10.62 12.18 4.44
C GLU A 82 9.20 12.29 5.07
N ARG A 83 8.80 13.47 5.56
CA ARG A 83 7.43 13.70 6.08
C ARG A 83 6.38 13.89 5.01
N LEU A 84 6.71 14.58 3.92
CA LEU A 84 5.79 14.79 2.82
C LEU A 84 5.48 13.48 2.13
N GLN A 85 6.43 12.53 2.06
CA GLN A 85 6.13 11.17 1.64
C GLN A 85 5.09 10.47 2.54
N ASN A 86 5.09 10.75 3.85
CA ASN A 86 4.09 10.22 4.78
C ASN A 86 2.73 10.95 4.67
N ALA A 87 2.68 12.11 3.99
CA ALA A 87 1.48 12.94 3.86
C ALA A 87 0.93 12.99 2.41
N SER A 88 1.75 12.74 1.39
CA SER A 88 1.43 12.88 -0.04
C SER A 88 0.75 11.65 -0.61
N VAL A 89 -0.30 11.20 0.08
CA VAL A 89 -1.46 10.49 -0.48
C VAL A 89 -2.49 11.50 -1.04
N VAL A 90 -2.20 12.80 -1.08
CA VAL A 90 -3.17 13.79 -1.59
C VAL A 90 -2.51 14.89 -2.44
N ASN A 91 -2.97 14.96 -3.70
CA ASN A 91 -2.90 16.07 -4.66
C ASN A 91 -1.55 16.46 -5.25
N PHE A 92 -1.28 16.00 -6.49
CA PHE A 92 -0.83 16.87 -7.58
C PHE A 92 -1.26 16.26 -8.93
N GLY A 93 -2.12 16.97 -9.66
CA GLY A 93 -2.43 16.72 -11.08
C GLY A 93 -3.82 16.17 -11.37
N GLN A 94 -4.88 16.97 -11.13
CA GLN A 94 -6.21 16.69 -11.66
C GLN A 94 -6.59 17.76 -12.69
N ASP A 95 -6.46 17.39 -13.96
CA ASP A 95 -7.19 18.00 -15.06
C ASP A 95 -7.75 16.85 -15.90
N VAL A 96 -9.05 16.58 -15.73
CA VAL A 96 -10.00 16.20 -16.80
C VAL A 96 -11.41 16.18 -16.21
N VAL A 97 -12.22 17.05 -16.79
CA VAL A 97 -13.68 17.18 -16.69
C VAL A 97 -14.39 15.94 -17.21
N VAL A 98 -15.32 15.34 -16.44
CA VAL A 98 -16.65 14.80 -16.88
C VAL A 98 -17.51 14.63 -15.60
N SER A 99 -18.41 15.57 -15.27
CA SER A 99 -19.84 15.67 -15.66
C SER A 99 -20.82 14.67 -15.00
N GLY A 100 -21.81 15.24 -14.29
CA GLY A 100 -23.15 14.70 -13.96
C GLY A 100 -23.20 13.86 -12.67
N THR A 101 -24.01 14.13 -11.65
CA THR A 101 -25.26 14.90 -11.52
C THR A 101 -25.50 15.20 -10.05
N PHE A 102 -25.83 16.47 -9.74
CA PHE A 102 -26.40 16.87 -8.46
C PHE A 102 -27.86 16.42 -8.38
N ASN A 103 -28.31 15.93 -7.22
CA ASN A 103 -29.73 16.00 -6.84
C ASN A 103 -29.83 16.45 -5.38
N ILE A 104 -30.34 17.67 -5.22
CA ILE A 104 -30.68 18.33 -3.97
C ILE A 104 -32.14 17.99 -3.62
N CYS A 105 -32.38 17.59 -2.38
CA CYS A 105 -33.70 17.33 -1.81
C CYS A 105 -34.52 18.62 -1.68
N GLY A 106 -35.80 18.56 -2.07
CA GLY A 106 -36.82 19.57 -1.79
C GLY A 106 -38.16 18.91 -1.44
N GLU A 107 -38.72 19.30 -0.30
CA GLU A 107 -39.95 18.78 0.31
C GLU A 107 -41.25 19.02 -0.48
N GLY A 108 -42.21 18.13 -0.25
CA GLY A 108 -43.61 18.51 -0.02
C GLY A 108 -44.61 18.19 -1.13
N ARG A 109 -45.45 17.16 -0.89
CA ARG A 109 -46.95 17.20 -0.91
C ARG A 109 -47.55 15.78 -0.93
N HIS A 110 -48.32 15.44 0.10
CA HIS A 110 -49.45 14.48 0.04
C HIS A 110 -50.70 15.18 -0.54
N PRO A 111 -51.89 14.56 -0.80
CA PRO A 111 -52.44 13.21 -0.42
C PRO A 111 -53.29 12.56 -1.59
N PRO A 112 -54.32 11.66 -1.42
CA PRO A 112 -54.74 10.73 -0.34
C PRO A 112 -55.09 9.25 -0.76
N ASN A 113 -55.16 8.34 0.25
CA ASN A 113 -56.10 7.21 0.55
C ASN A 113 -56.60 6.26 -0.59
N THR A 114 -56.74 4.91 -0.54
CA THR A 114 -57.00 3.81 0.47
C THR A 114 -57.16 2.48 -0.37
N PRO A 115 -57.51 1.26 0.14
CA PRO A 115 -57.22 0.52 1.39
C PRO A 115 -56.75 -0.95 1.19
N ASN A 116 -56.12 -1.50 2.24
CA ASN A 116 -55.93 -2.91 2.68
C ASN A 116 -56.28 -4.13 1.80
N SER A 117 -55.34 -5.10 1.76
CA SER A 117 -55.58 -6.57 1.79
C SER A 117 -54.34 -7.33 2.33
N PRO A 118 -54.49 -8.56 2.88
CA PRO A 118 -53.73 -9.10 4.03
C PRO A 118 -52.44 -9.87 3.68
N PRO A 119 -51.58 -10.23 4.67
CA PRO A 119 -50.22 -10.70 4.41
C PRO A 119 -50.20 -12.18 4.02
N GLN A 120 -49.46 -12.50 2.95
CA GLN A 120 -49.04 -13.87 2.67
C GLN A 120 -47.55 -14.02 3.02
N ASN A 121 -47.31 -14.77 4.09
CA ASN A 121 -46.03 -15.39 4.38
C ASN A 121 -45.59 -16.23 3.17
N GLN A 122 -44.47 -15.85 2.58
CA GLN A 122 -43.60 -16.77 1.86
C GLN A 122 -42.22 -16.65 2.47
N GLU A 123 -41.82 -17.71 3.18
CA GLU A 123 -40.43 -17.95 3.54
C GLU A 123 -39.64 -18.14 2.24
N THR A 124 -39.05 -17.06 1.74
CA THR A 124 -37.92 -17.14 0.82
C THR A 124 -36.65 -17.44 1.62
N PRO A 125 -35.75 -18.32 1.13
CA PRO A 125 -34.46 -18.50 1.76
C PRO A 125 -33.78 -17.15 1.81
N ASN A 126 -33.35 -16.72 3.01
CA ASN A 126 -32.55 -15.52 3.21
C ASN A 126 -31.35 -15.55 2.26
N THR A 127 -31.52 -14.92 1.11
CA THR A 127 -30.40 -14.53 0.27
C THR A 127 -29.82 -13.37 1.05
N LYS A 128 -28.78 -13.62 1.85
CA LYS A 128 -28.04 -12.55 2.51
C LYS A 128 -27.78 -11.49 1.45
N GLN A 129 -28.34 -10.30 1.64
CA GLN A 129 -27.93 -9.13 0.86
C GLN A 129 -26.40 -9.10 0.90
N PRO A 130 -25.71 -8.76 -0.20
CA PRO A 130 -24.25 -8.63 -0.16
C PRO A 130 -23.94 -7.56 0.88
N GLN A 131 -23.51 -8.00 2.07
CA GLN A 131 -23.01 -7.10 3.09
C GLN A 131 -21.75 -6.49 2.47
N THR A 132 -21.73 -5.17 2.33
CA THR A 132 -20.53 -4.47 1.89
C THR A 132 -19.40 -4.86 2.84
N PRO A 133 -18.24 -5.33 2.35
CA PRO A 133 -17.14 -5.76 3.21
C PRO A 133 -16.75 -4.63 4.16
N HIS A 134 -16.50 -4.96 5.42
CA HIS A 134 -15.86 -4.02 6.34
C HIS A 134 -14.42 -3.79 5.86
N GLN A 135 -14.17 -2.60 5.31
CA GLN A 135 -12.90 -2.25 4.67
C GLN A 135 -12.16 -1.23 5.53
N ASP A 136 -10.92 -1.55 5.87
CA ASP A 136 -9.93 -0.60 6.33
C ASP A 136 -8.73 -0.64 5.38
N LEU A 137 -8.88 0.12 4.29
CA LEU A 137 -7.88 0.27 3.24
C LEU A 137 -7.18 1.63 3.33
N SER A 138 -7.15 2.23 4.51
CA SER A 138 -6.60 3.59 4.74
C SER A 138 -5.12 3.71 4.37
N GLU A 139 -4.37 2.60 4.49
CA GLU A 139 -2.95 2.51 4.12
C GLU A 139 -2.71 1.88 2.73
N MET A 140 -3.78 1.45 2.04
CA MET A 140 -3.63 0.92 0.68
C MET A 140 -3.30 2.08 -0.27
N PRO A 141 -2.16 2.05 -0.99
CA PRO A 141 -1.80 3.14 -1.88
C PRO A 141 -2.70 3.16 -3.12
N ASP A 142 -2.80 4.33 -3.74
CA ASP A 142 -3.50 4.47 -5.00
C ASP A 142 -2.85 3.65 -6.12
N LEU A 143 -3.71 3.12 -6.97
CA LEU A 143 -3.28 2.39 -8.13
C LEU A 143 -2.78 3.37 -9.19
N GLY A 144 -1.45 3.45 -9.33
CA GLY A 144 -0.80 4.10 -10.46
C GLY A 144 -0.94 3.31 -11.77
N ALA A 145 -0.08 3.61 -12.73
CA ALA A 145 -0.05 2.88 -13.99
C ALA A 145 0.32 1.39 -13.76
N PHE A 146 -0.45 0.48 -14.36
CA PHE A 146 -0.31 -0.96 -14.18
C PHE A 146 -0.24 -1.67 -15.53
N TYR A 147 0.79 -2.49 -15.73
CA TYR A 147 1.09 -3.10 -17.02
C TYR A 147 1.47 -4.58 -16.86
N ASP A 148 0.95 -5.43 -17.75
CA ASP A 148 1.47 -6.77 -18.06
C ASP A 148 1.75 -7.71 -16.87
N ARG A 149 0.85 -7.72 -15.86
CA ARG A 149 0.92 -8.65 -14.71
C ARG A 149 -0.31 -9.55 -14.56
N THR A 150 -1.02 -9.79 -15.67
CA THR A 150 -2.22 -10.64 -15.68
C THR A 150 -1.94 -12.06 -15.18
N PRO A 151 -0.86 -12.76 -15.57
CA PRO A 151 -0.58 -14.12 -15.08
C PRO A 151 -0.38 -14.18 -13.57
N GLU A 152 0.34 -13.19 -13.01
CA GLU A 152 0.53 -13.07 -11.56
C GLU A 152 -0.79 -12.80 -10.83
N LEU A 153 -1.65 -11.93 -11.37
CA LEU A 153 -2.99 -11.67 -10.82
C LEU A 153 -3.87 -12.91 -10.84
N GLU A 154 -3.90 -13.65 -11.95
CA GLU A 154 -4.68 -14.88 -12.09
C GLU A 154 -4.21 -15.96 -11.11
N THR A 155 -2.89 -16.08 -10.94
CA THR A 155 -2.27 -17.00 -9.97
C THR A 155 -2.71 -16.66 -8.54
N LEU A 156 -2.57 -15.39 -8.13
CA LEU A 156 -2.98 -14.95 -6.79
C LEU A 156 -4.48 -15.11 -6.57
N THR A 157 -5.30 -14.78 -7.58
CA THR A 157 -6.75 -14.94 -7.52
C THR A 157 -7.15 -16.41 -7.33
N THR A 158 -6.48 -17.32 -8.03
CA THR A 158 -6.71 -18.77 -7.93
C THR A 158 -6.33 -19.28 -6.54
N TRP A 159 -5.12 -18.96 -6.07
CA TRP A 159 -4.66 -19.34 -4.73
C TRP A 159 -5.60 -18.85 -3.62
N ILE A 160 -6.03 -17.59 -3.70
CA ILE A 160 -6.86 -16.98 -2.66
C ILE A 160 -8.32 -17.47 -2.71
N LEU A 161 -8.95 -17.46 -3.89
CA LEU A 161 -10.39 -17.69 -3.98
C LEU A 161 -10.75 -19.17 -4.15
N GLN A 162 -9.94 -19.92 -4.91
CA GLN A 162 -10.24 -21.30 -5.28
C GLN A 162 -9.53 -22.30 -4.34
N GLU A 163 -8.24 -22.10 -4.10
CA GLU A 163 -7.44 -23.00 -3.26
C GLU A 163 -7.53 -22.66 -1.76
N GLN A 164 -8.11 -21.50 -1.42
CA GLN A 164 -8.29 -21.02 -0.05
C GLN A 164 -6.99 -21.00 0.75
N CYS A 165 -5.90 -20.55 0.11
CA CYS A 165 -4.62 -20.35 0.77
C CYS A 165 -4.79 -19.36 1.95
N ARG A 166 -4.10 -19.64 3.05
CA ARG A 166 -4.19 -18.86 4.30
C ARG A 166 -3.05 -17.86 4.43
N LEU A 167 -1.92 -18.12 3.79
CA LEU A 167 -0.74 -17.26 3.85
C LEU A 167 -0.03 -17.25 2.50
N ILE A 168 0.03 -16.10 1.85
CA ILE A 168 0.72 -15.93 0.57
C ILE A 168 1.78 -14.85 0.74
N ALA A 169 2.99 -15.08 0.25
CA ALA A 169 4.02 -14.05 0.15
C ALA A 169 4.23 -13.62 -1.31
N ILE A 170 4.16 -12.31 -1.57
CA ILE A 170 4.62 -11.70 -2.81
C ILE A 170 6.02 -11.18 -2.59
N THR A 171 6.99 -11.77 -3.28
CA THR A 171 8.41 -11.41 -3.16
C THR A 171 8.98 -10.87 -4.46
N GLY A 172 10.10 -10.14 -4.38
CA GLY A 172 10.75 -9.55 -5.55
C GLY A 172 11.50 -8.28 -5.21
N ILE A 173 12.36 -7.83 -6.13
CA ILE A 173 13.20 -6.65 -5.93
C ILE A 173 12.39 -5.37 -5.66
N SER A 174 13.03 -4.37 -5.06
CA SER A 174 12.37 -3.07 -4.85
C SER A 174 11.93 -2.45 -6.18
N GLY A 175 10.77 -1.77 -6.19
CA GLY A 175 10.23 -1.11 -7.37
C GLY A 175 9.68 -2.02 -8.48
N ILE A 176 9.68 -3.35 -8.31
CA ILE A 176 9.19 -4.28 -9.35
C ILE A 176 7.66 -4.28 -9.54
N GLY A 177 6.91 -3.59 -8.66
CA GLY A 177 5.46 -3.48 -8.71
C GLY A 177 4.68 -4.45 -7.81
N LYS A 178 5.30 -5.00 -6.75
CA LYS A 178 4.62 -5.93 -5.81
C LYS A 178 3.38 -5.31 -5.16
N THR A 179 3.54 -4.11 -4.59
CA THR A 179 2.44 -3.36 -3.97
C THR A 179 1.35 -3.05 -4.99
N SER A 180 1.71 -2.59 -6.20
CA SER A 180 0.75 -2.33 -7.27
C SER A 180 -0.04 -3.58 -7.70
N LEU A 181 0.63 -4.75 -7.75
CA LEU A 181 -0.02 -6.04 -8.00
C LEU A 181 -1.05 -6.37 -6.91
N ALA A 182 -0.68 -6.20 -5.64
CA ALA A 182 -1.59 -6.44 -4.53
C ALA A 182 -2.77 -5.45 -4.50
N VAL A 183 -2.55 -4.17 -4.81
CA VAL A 183 -3.64 -3.17 -4.93
C VAL A 183 -4.63 -3.60 -6.01
N GLN A 184 -4.16 -3.98 -7.21
CA GLN A 184 -5.01 -4.48 -8.28
C GLN A 184 -5.81 -5.71 -7.86
N LEU A 185 -5.14 -6.68 -7.23
CA LEU A 185 -5.77 -7.88 -6.72
C LEU A 185 -6.90 -7.55 -5.73
N VAL A 186 -6.61 -6.70 -4.73
CA VAL A 186 -7.60 -6.28 -3.73
C VAL A 186 -8.80 -5.61 -4.39
N GLN A 187 -8.59 -4.72 -5.35
CA GLN A 187 -9.69 -4.08 -6.10
C GLN A 187 -10.59 -5.11 -6.81
N GLN A 188 -10.02 -6.19 -7.34
CA GLN A 188 -10.76 -7.24 -8.03
C GLN A 188 -11.53 -8.19 -7.09
N ILE A 189 -10.91 -8.57 -5.97
CA ILE A 189 -11.44 -9.66 -5.12
C ILE A 189 -12.12 -9.17 -3.85
N LYS A 190 -12.13 -7.85 -3.57
CA LYS A 190 -12.59 -7.33 -2.29
C LYS A 190 -14.02 -7.71 -1.89
N ASN A 191 -14.91 -7.90 -2.85
CA ASN A 191 -16.30 -8.24 -2.54
C ASN A 191 -16.48 -9.72 -2.14
N GLN A 192 -15.41 -10.51 -2.06
CA GLN A 192 -15.41 -11.93 -1.67
C GLN A 192 -15.06 -12.15 -0.19
N PHE A 193 -14.87 -11.09 0.59
CA PHE A 193 -14.44 -11.14 1.98
C PHE A 193 -15.40 -10.32 2.86
N ASP A 194 -15.54 -10.75 4.11
CA ASP A 194 -16.30 -10.01 5.14
C ASP A 194 -15.47 -8.81 5.64
N TYR A 195 -14.15 -8.98 5.73
CA TYR A 195 -13.20 -7.95 6.16
C TYR A 195 -12.01 -7.85 5.24
N ILE A 196 -11.56 -6.63 4.97
CA ILE A 196 -10.34 -6.37 4.21
C ILE A 196 -9.57 -5.27 4.87
N ILE A 197 -8.35 -5.59 5.25
CA ILE A 197 -7.51 -4.71 6.05
C ILE A 197 -6.14 -4.65 5.41
N TRP A 198 -5.68 -3.43 5.12
CA TRP A 198 -4.33 -3.18 4.61
C TRP A 198 -3.52 -2.46 5.66
N ARG A 199 -2.35 -3.00 5.99
CA ARG A 199 -1.37 -2.38 6.89
C ARG A 199 0.04 -2.48 6.33
N THR A 200 0.86 -1.50 6.66
CA THR A 200 2.29 -1.46 6.34
C THR A 200 3.06 -1.74 7.62
N ILE A 201 3.95 -2.72 7.59
CA ILE A 201 4.82 -3.00 8.73
C ILE A 201 5.92 -1.94 8.78
N ASP A 202 5.91 -1.12 9.82
CA ASP A 202 7.01 -0.20 10.13
C ASP A 202 7.61 -0.46 11.53
N ALA A 203 8.57 0.37 11.94
CA ALA A 203 9.29 0.22 13.20
C ALA A 203 8.40 0.31 14.47
N SER A 204 7.17 0.82 14.36
CA SER A 204 6.26 1.02 15.49
C SER A 204 5.26 -0.11 15.71
N HIS A 205 5.18 -1.11 14.82
CA HIS A 205 4.14 -2.14 14.88
C HIS A 205 4.56 -3.40 15.64
N THR A 206 4.42 -3.41 16.97
CA THR A 206 4.53 -4.67 17.72
C THR A 206 3.37 -5.62 17.35
N LEU A 207 3.56 -6.94 17.54
CA LEU A 207 2.48 -7.90 17.26
C LEU A 207 1.24 -7.63 18.12
N ASP A 208 1.43 -7.27 19.40
CA ASP A 208 0.29 -7.03 20.31
C ASP A 208 -0.54 -5.83 19.83
N GLU A 209 0.10 -4.72 19.48
CA GLU A 209 -0.59 -3.54 18.93
C GLU A 209 -1.37 -3.90 17.65
N PHE A 210 -0.73 -4.59 16.72
CA PHE A 210 -1.39 -5.06 15.49
C PHE A 210 -2.59 -5.97 15.79
N GLN A 211 -2.45 -6.92 16.71
CA GLN A 211 -3.56 -7.82 17.09
C GLN A 211 -4.71 -7.06 17.76
N GLN A 212 -4.41 -6.13 18.67
CA GLN A 212 -5.43 -5.31 19.34
C GLN A 212 -6.19 -4.45 18.33
N GLU A 213 -5.49 -3.87 17.37
CA GLU A 213 -6.08 -3.08 16.31
C GLU A 213 -7.08 -3.91 15.48
N LEU A 214 -6.67 -5.09 15.00
CA LEU A 214 -7.56 -5.98 14.25
C LEU A 214 -8.79 -6.40 15.09
N ILE A 215 -8.56 -6.79 16.35
CA ILE A 215 -9.64 -7.16 17.28
C ILE A 215 -10.60 -5.99 17.49
N GLN A 216 -10.09 -4.77 17.60
CA GLN A 216 -10.89 -3.58 17.74
C GLN A 216 -11.77 -3.37 16.51
N LEU A 217 -11.20 -3.44 15.29
CA LEU A 217 -11.95 -3.33 14.04
C LEU A 217 -13.08 -4.37 13.96
N PHE A 218 -12.78 -5.65 14.21
CA PHE A 218 -13.80 -6.71 14.21
C PHE A 218 -14.88 -6.52 15.28
N SER A 219 -14.51 -5.98 16.45
CA SER A 219 -15.48 -5.77 17.52
C SER A 219 -16.40 -4.57 17.28
N GLN A 220 -15.93 -3.57 16.54
CA GLN A 220 -16.70 -2.36 16.24
C GLN A 220 -17.79 -2.66 15.20
N SER A 221 -17.47 -3.42 14.16
CA SER A 221 -18.44 -3.89 13.17
C SER A 221 -19.53 -4.76 13.80
N GLU A 222 -19.18 -5.74 14.65
CA GLU A 222 -20.18 -6.60 15.29
C GLU A 222 -21.14 -5.84 16.22
N LYS A 223 -20.68 -4.76 16.87
CA LYS A 223 -21.54 -3.89 17.70
C LYS A 223 -22.53 -3.09 16.85
N LEU A 224 -22.15 -2.68 15.64
CA LEU A 224 -23.04 -1.98 14.73
C LEU A 224 -24.18 -2.90 14.26
N ASP A 225 -23.86 -4.17 14.03
CA ASP A 225 -24.83 -5.18 13.57
C ASP A 225 -25.72 -5.73 14.71
N SER A 226 -25.26 -5.68 15.96
CA SER A 226 -26.00 -6.19 17.13
C SER A 226 -25.72 -5.38 18.41
N PRO A 227 -26.47 -4.30 18.66
CA PRO A 227 -26.21 -3.37 19.77
C PRO A 227 -26.58 -3.92 21.17
N THR A 228 -27.20 -5.10 21.27
CA THR A 228 -27.90 -5.55 22.49
C THR A 228 -27.03 -6.24 23.54
N THR A 229 -25.75 -6.52 23.28
CA THR A 229 -24.84 -7.09 24.30
C THR A 229 -23.41 -6.62 24.03
N LYS A 230 -22.62 -6.34 25.06
CA LYS A 230 -21.15 -6.13 24.93
C LYS A 230 -20.45 -7.47 25.13
N PRO A 231 -20.28 -8.34 24.10
CA PRO A 231 -19.45 -9.52 24.26
C PRO A 231 -18.01 -9.10 24.57
N LYS A 232 -17.33 -9.88 25.42
CA LYS A 232 -15.88 -9.74 25.62
C LYS A 232 -15.21 -9.98 24.26
N PRO A 233 -14.23 -9.14 23.83
CA PRO A 233 -13.55 -9.34 22.57
C PRO A 233 -12.94 -10.74 22.51
N LEU A 234 -13.17 -11.43 21.39
CA LEU A 234 -12.59 -12.73 21.11
C LEU A 234 -11.10 -12.59 20.80
N SER A 235 -10.34 -13.69 20.86
CA SER A 235 -8.99 -13.70 20.30
C SER A 235 -9.04 -13.51 18.78
N LEU A 236 -7.99 -12.94 18.20
CA LEU A 236 -7.90 -12.68 16.75
C LEU A 236 -8.25 -13.91 15.91
N ILE A 237 -7.71 -15.08 16.25
CA ILE A 237 -7.98 -16.31 15.52
C ILE A 237 -9.47 -16.70 15.51
N LYS A 238 -10.21 -16.39 16.58
CA LYS A 238 -11.65 -16.69 16.63
C LYS A 238 -12.45 -15.79 15.69
N TYR A 239 -12.01 -14.55 15.48
CA TYR A 239 -12.59 -13.71 14.43
C TYR A 239 -12.27 -14.25 13.05
N LEU A 240 -11.01 -14.63 12.77
CA LEU A 240 -10.61 -15.23 11.48
C LEU A 240 -11.35 -16.54 11.17
N GLN A 241 -11.78 -17.28 12.20
CA GLN A 241 -12.61 -18.49 12.08
C GLN A 241 -14.08 -18.19 11.80
N LYS A 242 -14.58 -17.07 12.31
CA LYS A 242 -15.98 -16.66 12.20
C LYS A 242 -16.24 -15.93 10.88
N HIS A 243 -15.27 -15.16 10.42
CA HIS A 243 -15.36 -14.28 9.26
C HIS A 243 -14.27 -14.61 8.25
N ARG A 244 -14.59 -14.45 6.97
CA ARG A 244 -13.62 -14.59 5.88
C ARG A 244 -12.90 -13.25 5.69
N CYS A 245 -11.65 -13.16 6.15
CA CYS A 245 -10.86 -11.92 6.12
C CYS A 245 -9.74 -11.99 5.08
N LEU A 246 -9.45 -10.88 4.41
CA LEU A 246 -8.23 -10.67 3.64
C LEU A 246 -7.39 -9.61 4.36
N ILE A 247 -6.22 -10.00 4.87
CA ILE A 247 -5.32 -9.09 5.60
C ILE A 247 -4.02 -8.94 4.80
N ILE A 248 -3.75 -7.72 4.35
CA ILE A 248 -2.57 -7.38 3.58
C ILE A 248 -1.56 -6.71 4.49
N LEU A 249 -0.35 -7.25 4.53
CA LEU A 249 0.79 -6.69 5.23
C LEU A 249 1.85 -6.30 4.20
N ASP A 250 2.03 -5.00 3.97
CA ASP A 250 3.09 -4.47 3.13
C ASP A 250 4.37 -4.23 3.94
N ASP A 251 5.51 -4.19 3.25
CA ASP A 251 6.84 -4.03 3.82
C ASP A 251 7.20 -5.03 4.94
N VAL A 252 6.77 -6.29 4.82
CA VAL A 252 7.04 -7.34 5.84
C VAL A 252 8.52 -7.59 6.08
N HIS A 253 9.38 -7.12 5.17
CA HIS A 253 10.82 -7.18 5.34
C HIS A 253 11.33 -6.37 6.54
N ASN A 254 10.56 -5.40 7.01
CA ASN A 254 10.86 -4.64 8.22
C ASN A 254 10.84 -5.49 9.50
N LEU A 255 10.24 -6.69 9.46
CA LEU A 255 10.28 -7.66 10.55
C LEU A 255 11.65 -8.33 10.71
N PHE A 256 12.52 -8.28 9.69
CA PHE A 256 13.71 -9.11 9.62
C PHE A 256 15.02 -8.35 9.87
N SER A 257 16.01 -9.07 10.36
CA SER A 257 17.34 -8.57 10.71
C SER A 257 18.21 -8.40 9.45
N SER A 258 18.72 -7.19 9.25
CA SER A 258 19.70 -6.92 8.19
C SER A 258 21.05 -7.58 8.46
N GLY A 259 21.72 -8.07 7.42
CA GLY A 259 23.04 -8.70 7.51
C GLY A 259 23.05 -10.15 8.00
N GLU A 260 21.86 -10.74 8.14
CA GLU A 260 21.65 -12.12 8.60
C GLU A 260 21.05 -12.97 7.48
N LEU A 261 20.91 -14.27 7.72
CA LEU A 261 20.20 -15.16 6.80
C LEU A 261 18.75 -14.66 6.59
N ALA A 262 18.29 -14.63 5.33
CA ALA A 262 16.98 -14.10 4.95
C ALA A 262 15.82 -14.62 5.82
N GLY A 263 14.87 -13.74 6.15
CA GLY A 263 13.73 -14.05 7.00
C GLY A 263 14.07 -14.32 8.48
N LYS A 264 15.28 -13.98 8.96
CA LYS A 264 15.58 -13.95 10.41
C LYS A 264 14.83 -12.79 11.01
N TYR A 265 13.89 -13.01 11.93
CA TYR A 265 13.21 -11.91 12.61
C TYR A 265 14.20 -11.08 13.45
N LYS A 266 13.90 -9.79 13.62
CA LYS A 266 14.53 -8.99 14.68
C LYS A 266 14.04 -9.48 16.04
N PRO A 267 14.84 -9.42 17.12
CA PRO A 267 14.45 -9.91 18.44
C PRO A 267 13.09 -9.39 18.93
N GLU A 268 12.78 -8.11 18.67
CA GLU A 268 11.53 -7.44 19.02
C GLU A 268 10.30 -7.91 18.20
N TYR A 269 10.52 -8.63 17.09
CA TYR A 269 9.46 -9.11 16.20
C TYR A 269 9.37 -10.65 16.12
N GLU A 270 10.07 -11.38 16.97
CA GLU A 270 10.05 -12.86 16.99
C GLU A 270 8.63 -13.42 17.24
N GLU A 271 7.74 -12.65 17.88
CA GLU A 271 6.35 -13.05 18.10
C GLU A 271 5.56 -13.20 16.79
N TYR A 272 5.87 -12.41 15.75
CA TYR A 272 5.24 -12.56 14.43
C TYR A 272 5.48 -13.96 13.84
N ARG A 273 6.62 -14.58 14.17
CA ARG A 273 6.93 -15.96 13.78
C ARG A 273 5.89 -16.94 14.31
N HIS A 274 5.54 -16.82 15.58
CA HIS A 274 4.54 -17.68 16.23
C HIS A 274 3.14 -17.39 15.70
N PHE A 275 2.86 -16.13 15.40
CA PHE A 275 1.59 -15.71 14.82
C PHE A 275 1.36 -16.29 13.43
N PHE A 276 2.30 -16.14 12.49
CA PHE A 276 2.15 -16.69 11.13
C PHE A 276 2.02 -18.22 11.14
N LYS A 277 2.73 -18.93 12.03
CA LYS A 277 2.52 -20.37 12.24
C LYS A 277 1.11 -20.72 12.72
N GLN A 278 0.47 -19.86 13.51
CA GLN A 278 -0.91 -20.08 13.94
C GLN A 278 -1.89 -19.89 12.78
N ILE A 279 -1.70 -18.85 11.96
CA ILE A 279 -2.49 -18.60 10.74
C ILE A 279 -2.39 -19.79 9.77
N GLU A 280 -1.18 -20.32 9.59
CA GLU A 280 -0.97 -21.52 8.79
C GLU A 280 -1.74 -22.73 9.32
N LYS A 281 -1.60 -23.03 10.61
CA LYS A 281 -2.01 -24.33 11.17
C LYS A 281 -3.49 -24.41 11.50
N LEU A 282 -4.09 -23.31 11.93
CA LEU A 282 -5.45 -23.31 12.44
C LEU A 282 -6.45 -23.18 11.29
N SER A 283 -7.52 -23.96 11.34
CA SER A 283 -8.56 -23.96 10.31
C SER A 283 -9.32 -22.63 10.32
N HIS A 284 -9.30 -21.92 9.20
CA HIS A 284 -10.08 -20.73 8.90
C HIS A 284 -10.14 -20.50 7.38
N GLN A 285 -11.01 -19.59 6.92
CA GLN A 285 -11.12 -19.22 5.49
C GLN A 285 -10.47 -17.88 5.16
N SER A 286 -9.85 -17.25 6.16
CA SER A 286 -9.11 -16.00 5.99
C SER A 286 -7.76 -16.21 5.30
N CYS A 287 -7.28 -15.19 4.58
CA CYS A 287 -5.99 -15.17 3.89
C CYS A 287 -5.15 -13.95 4.34
N PHE A 288 -3.87 -14.19 4.62
CA PHE A 288 -2.86 -13.16 4.81
C PHE A 288 -2.02 -13.03 3.54
N LEU A 289 -1.92 -11.81 3.00
CA LEU A 289 -1.06 -11.49 1.88
C LEU A 289 0.12 -10.65 2.38
N LEU A 290 1.31 -11.24 2.37
CA LEU A 290 2.55 -10.60 2.81
C LEU A 290 3.30 -10.04 1.60
N ILE A 291 3.74 -8.80 1.65
CA ILE A 291 4.46 -8.14 0.55
C ILE A 291 5.83 -7.67 1.06
N GLY A 292 6.91 -8.07 0.37
CA GLY A 292 8.26 -7.71 0.76
C GLY A 292 9.32 -8.18 -0.22
N TRP A 293 10.60 -7.85 -0.02
CA TRP A 293 11.68 -8.43 -0.82
C TRP A 293 12.21 -9.76 -0.26
N GLU A 294 11.77 -10.13 0.93
CA GLU A 294 12.09 -11.37 1.61
C GLU A 294 10.83 -11.82 2.38
N GLN A 295 10.79 -13.08 2.79
CA GLN A 295 9.61 -13.69 3.39
C GLN A 295 9.92 -14.40 4.72
N PRO A 296 8.90 -14.63 5.56
CA PRO A 296 9.02 -15.52 6.71
C PRO A 296 9.65 -16.87 6.35
N ARG A 297 10.62 -17.33 7.14
CA ARG A 297 11.28 -18.63 6.91
C ARG A 297 10.32 -19.82 6.96
N GLU A 298 9.19 -19.66 7.64
CA GLU A 298 8.13 -20.65 7.74
C GLU A 298 7.58 -21.02 6.36
N ILE A 299 7.50 -20.04 5.47
CA ILE A 299 6.95 -20.22 4.13
C ILE A 299 7.91 -21.05 3.25
N SER A 300 9.22 -20.88 3.43
CA SER A 300 10.23 -21.61 2.64
C SER A 300 10.44 -23.07 3.07
N GLN A 301 9.87 -23.51 4.20
CA GLN A 301 10.17 -24.82 4.81
C GLN A 301 9.16 -25.92 4.44
N ILE A 302 8.15 -25.61 3.62
CA ILE A 302 6.99 -26.49 3.43
C ILE A 302 6.74 -26.74 1.94
N GLU A 303 7.31 -27.83 1.44
CA GLU A 303 7.08 -28.35 0.09
C GLU A 303 6.13 -29.55 0.18
N SER A 304 4.82 -29.31 0.27
CA SER A 304 3.82 -30.37 0.14
C SER A 304 2.75 -29.98 -0.88
N GLN A 305 2.27 -30.98 -1.63
CA GLN A 305 1.16 -30.80 -2.57
C GLN A 305 -0.12 -30.53 -1.75
N ASN A 306 -0.79 -29.40 -2.01
CA ASN A 306 -1.95 -28.84 -1.28
C ASN A 306 -1.64 -28.06 0.01
N ASN A 307 -0.50 -27.38 0.09
CA ASN A 307 -0.20 -26.50 1.21
C ASN A 307 -1.05 -25.21 1.14
N PRO A 308 -1.72 -24.77 2.22
CA PRO A 308 -2.38 -23.45 2.26
C PRO A 308 -1.40 -22.25 2.24
N ILE A 309 -0.12 -22.47 1.93
CA ILE A 309 0.93 -21.45 1.89
C ILE A 309 1.61 -21.43 0.54
N HIS A 310 1.72 -20.25 -0.06
CA HIS A 310 2.44 -20.06 -1.31
C HIS A 310 3.36 -18.84 -1.31
N THR A 311 4.37 -18.87 -2.16
CA THR A 311 5.18 -17.70 -2.52
C THR A 311 5.02 -17.43 -4.00
N LEU A 312 4.67 -16.19 -4.35
CA LEU A 312 4.80 -15.67 -5.70
C LEU A 312 6.01 -14.75 -5.77
N GLN A 313 7.05 -15.16 -6.48
CA GLN A 313 8.19 -14.29 -6.78
C GLN A 313 7.94 -13.53 -8.09
N ILE A 314 7.88 -12.20 -8.03
CA ILE A 314 7.75 -11.34 -9.19
C ILE A 314 9.12 -11.10 -9.83
N ASN A 315 9.19 -11.34 -11.14
CA ASN A 315 10.37 -11.10 -11.97
C ASN A 315 10.18 -9.87 -12.87
N GLY A 316 11.24 -9.46 -13.57
CA GLY A 316 11.17 -8.40 -14.59
C GLY A 316 10.13 -8.69 -15.67
N LEU A 317 9.53 -7.63 -16.23
CA LEU A 317 8.70 -7.77 -17.42
C LEU A 317 9.59 -8.19 -18.60
N GLU A 318 9.18 -9.19 -19.36
CA GLU A 318 9.88 -9.57 -20.58
C GLU A 318 9.80 -8.42 -21.59
N SER A 319 10.94 -7.98 -22.12
CA SER A 319 10.95 -7.01 -23.19
C SER A 319 10.41 -7.66 -24.46
N GLN A 320 9.32 -7.12 -24.99
CA GLN A 320 8.89 -7.41 -26.36
C GLN A 320 10.08 -7.13 -27.29
N PRO A 321 10.51 -8.08 -28.14
CA PRO A 321 11.64 -7.86 -29.03
C PRO A 321 11.31 -6.72 -29.99
N GLN A 322 12.06 -5.62 -29.89
CA GLN A 322 12.00 -4.53 -30.86
C GLN A 322 12.29 -5.11 -32.25
N GLY A 323 11.37 -4.89 -33.18
CA GLY A 323 11.39 -5.48 -34.51
C GLY A 323 12.74 -5.30 -35.20
N LYS A 324 13.23 -6.40 -35.78
CA LYS A 324 14.37 -6.40 -36.71
C LYS A 324 14.11 -5.39 -37.82
N TYR A 325 14.84 -4.28 -37.82
CA TYR A 325 15.04 -3.50 -39.03
C TYR A 325 15.75 -4.42 -40.04
N SER A 326 15.02 -4.81 -41.08
CA SER A 326 15.62 -5.41 -42.26
C SER A 326 16.25 -4.27 -43.05
N GLU A 327 17.58 -4.19 -43.01
CA GLU A 327 18.33 -3.43 -43.99
C GLU A 327 18.08 -4.07 -45.37
N ILE A 328 17.26 -3.40 -46.17
CA ILE A 328 17.25 -3.59 -47.62
C ILE A 328 18.39 -2.69 -48.13
N THR A 329 19.53 -3.30 -48.47
CA THR A 329 20.50 -2.67 -49.38
C THR A 329 20.47 -3.45 -50.68
N GLY A 330 20.24 -2.72 -51.77
CA GLY A 330 20.12 -3.23 -53.14
C GLY A 330 21.44 -3.29 -53.90
#